data_AF-A0A8C2CIT1-F1
#
_entry.id   AF-A0A8C2CIT1-F1
#
_cell.length_a   1.000
_cell.length_b   1.000
_cell.length_c   1.000
_cell.angle_alpha   90.00
_cell.angle_beta   90.00
_cell.angle_gamma   90.00
#
_symmetry.space_group_name_H-M   'P 1'
#
loop_
_entity.id
_entity.type
_entity.pdbx_description
1 polymer ?
#
loop_
_entity_poly.entity_id
_entity_poly.type
_entity_poly.pdbx_seq_one_letter_code
_entity_poly.pdbx_strand_id
1 'polypeptide(L)'
;MHGTTKGEDLFEQVVLAMNKFELPFEKLSGLATDGAPAMLGPQKGLTALVKKEMSRLRLDPSDLVVCHCIIHQESLCAHSLKLHSVMTTVVSTITFIKSRGLNSRQFKELLSDLESEYGDLVYHCEVRWLSRADMLARFYNLREEVKQFMEIKGKPVVELSDDKWLCDLAFMVDITKHLSELNVKLQGPNQLLSSLLSNVKSFEAKLKLWQFQLEQGNIVHFPTLQEQKPAMTAEYAGECAKLLQAFEERFQDMKSKQNELKIFAAPFNVDTSDVPDNLQHEIIELQSNDELKQREVVVLCFEFYKLYVRSEDFPILRRHALKFAFLFGTTYCCEQFFSKLTLAKTRFRSRLTDSNLENQLRVASSSLPSDIRCLAKEKQFQPSH
;
A
#
# COMPACT_ATOMS: atom_id res chain seq x y z
N MET A 1 25.97 12.19 -3.44
CA MET A 1 24.58 12.59 -3.73
C MET A 1 24.62 13.88 -4.50
N HIS A 2 24.09 13.89 -5.73
CA HIS A 2 23.75 15.15 -6.40
C HIS A 2 22.77 15.89 -5.48
N GLY A 3 22.95 17.20 -5.26
CA GLY A 3 22.12 17.96 -4.30
C GLY A 3 20.65 18.13 -4.72
N THR A 4 20.13 17.27 -5.61
CA THR A 4 18.83 17.32 -6.24
C THR A 4 18.23 15.91 -6.39
N THR A 5 16.91 15.84 -6.56
CA THR A 5 16.13 14.59 -6.76
C THR A 5 15.24 14.71 -8.00
N LYS A 6 15.80 15.23 -9.09
CA LYS A 6 15.11 15.37 -10.38
C LYS A 6 15.02 14.01 -11.08
N GLY A 7 14.16 13.90 -12.08
CA GLY A 7 14.02 12.66 -12.83
C GLY A 7 15.31 12.23 -13.54
N GLU A 8 16.14 13.19 -13.97
CA GLU A 8 17.48 12.91 -14.51
C GLU A 8 18.39 12.26 -13.46
N ASP A 9 18.44 12.81 -12.24
CA ASP A 9 19.24 12.26 -11.13
C ASP A 9 18.81 10.82 -10.81
N LEU A 10 17.49 10.58 -10.79
CA LEU A 10 16.92 9.25 -10.55
C LEU A 10 17.25 8.27 -11.68
N PHE A 11 17.17 8.71 -12.94
CA PHE A 11 17.49 7.89 -14.10
C PHE A 11 18.96 7.46 -14.10
N GLU A 12 19.88 8.38 -13.79
CA GLU A 12 21.30 8.06 -13.65
C GLU A 12 21.53 6.98 -12.58
N GLN A 13 20.87 7.08 -11.42
CA GLN A 13 20.98 6.05 -10.39
C GLN A 13 20.41 4.70 -10.82
N VAL A 14 19.31 4.68 -11.58
CA VAL A 14 18.76 3.43 -12.14
C VAL A 14 19.75 2.79 -13.11
N VAL A 15 20.31 3.56 -14.05
CA VAL A 15 21.30 3.05 -15.01
C VAL A 15 22.55 2.54 -14.30
N LEU A 16 23.05 3.27 -13.31
CA LEU A 16 24.20 2.85 -12.49
C LEU A 16 23.92 1.54 -11.76
N ALA A 17 22.73 1.38 -11.18
CA ALA A 17 22.33 0.14 -10.52
C ALA A 17 22.23 -1.02 -11.51
N MET A 18 21.61 -0.81 -12.67
CA MET A 18 21.50 -1.84 -13.71
C MET A 18 22.87 -2.30 -14.19
N ASN A 19 23.80 -1.37 -14.45
CA ASN A 19 25.17 -1.69 -14.84
C ASN A 19 25.93 -2.43 -13.72
N LYS A 20 25.80 -1.99 -12.47
CA LYS A 20 26.46 -2.62 -11.30
C LYS A 20 26.05 -4.09 -11.12
N PHE A 21 24.80 -4.42 -11.45
CA PHE A 21 24.26 -5.77 -11.30
C PHE A 21 24.14 -6.54 -12.62
N GLU A 22 24.74 -6.02 -13.71
CA GLU A 22 24.72 -6.64 -15.04
C GLU A 22 23.29 -6.96 -15.51
N LEU A 23 22.34 -6.07 -15.21
CA LEU A 23 20.93 -6.22 -15.56
C LEU A 23 20.66 -5.59 -16.93
N PRO A 24 20.34 -6.39 -17.97
CA PRO A 24 20.02 -5.87 -19.29
C PRO A 24 18.70 -5.08 -19.30
N PHE A 25 18.67 -3.96 -20.03
CA PHE A 25 17.47 -3.13 -20.20
C PHE A 25 16.32 -3.89 -20.87
N GLU A 26 16.64 -4.88 -21.70
CA GLU A 26 15.72 -5.80 -22.36
C GLU A 26 14.85 -6.60 -21.38
N LYS A 27 15.33 -6.79 -20.14
CA LYS A 27 14.59 -7.52 -19.10
C LYS A 27 13.77 -6.59 -18.18
N LEU A 28 13.82 -5.27 -18.39
CA LEU A 28 13.06 -4.32 -17.59
C LEU A 28 11.57 -4.40 -17.94
N SER A 29 10.81 -5.09 -17.09
CA SER A 29 9.38 -5.34 -17.33
C SER A 29 8.47 -4.19 -16.87
N GLY A 30 8.91 -3.40 -15.87
CA GLY A 30 8.09 -2.32 -15.35
C GLY A 30 8.73 -1.46 -14.28
N LEU A 31 8.04 -0.38 -13.92
CA LEU A 31 8.40 0.58 -12.89
C LEU A 31 7.21 0.84 -11.97
N ALA A 32 7.41 0.70 -10.66
CA ALA A 32 6.47 1.15 -9.64
C ALA A 32 6.91 2.53 -9.14
N THR A 33 5.99 3.50 -9.13
CA THR A 33 6.30 4.89 -8.74
C THR A 33 5.25 5.44 -7.78
N ASP A 34 5.61 6.44 -6.99
CA ASP A 34 4.68 7.18 -6.14
C ASP A 34 3.88 8.25 -6.91
N GLY A 35 4.09 8.38 -8.22
CA GLY A 35 3.42 9.38 -9.03
C GLY A 35 3.98 10.80 -8.91
N ALA A 36 5.10 11.02 -8.21
CA ALA A 36 5.70 12.33 -8.10
C ALA A 36 6.11 12.91 -9.48
N PRO A 37 6.12 14.23 -9.67
CA PRO A 37 6.53 14.84 -10.94
C PRO A 37 7.93 14.44 -11.43
N ALA A 38 8.87 14.18 -10.50
CA ALA A 38 10.19 13.67 -10.84
C ALA A 38 10.15 12.23 -11.42
N MET A 39 9.11 11.46 -11.11
CA MET A 39 8.92 10.09 -11.61
C MET A 39 8.13 10.08 -12.92
N LEU A 40 7.01 10.82 -12.98
CA LEU A 40 6.03 10.77 -14.08
C LEU A 40 6.09 11.93 -15.08
N GLY A 41 6.97 12.92 -14.84
CA GLY A 41 7.09 14.09 -15.73
C GLY A 41 7.27 13.68 -17.21
N PRO A 42 6.49 14.27 -18.14
CA PRO A 42 6.36 13.73 -19.51
C PRO A 42 7.64 13.80 -20.34
N GLN A 43 8.57 14.68 -19.99
CA GLN A 43 9.84 14.85 -20.71
C GLN A 43 11.07 14.48 -19.89
N LYS A 44 11.06 14.87 -18.61
CA LYS A 44 12.21 14.80 -17.69
C LYS A 44 11.96 13.89 -16.49
N GLY A 45 10.76 13.29 -16.39
CA GLY A 45 10.48 12.31 -15.36
C GLY A 45 11.21 10.99 -15.66
N LEU A 46 11.49 10.23 -14.60
CA LEU A 46 12.15 8.93 -14.70
C LEU A 46 11.52 8.02 -15.76
N THR A 47 10.19 7.89 -15.79
CA THR A 47 9.50 7.01 -16.74
C THR A 47 9.69 7.45 -18.19
N ALA A 48 9.67 8.75 -18.45
CA ALA A 48 9.93 9.30 -19.78
C ALA A 48 11.38 9.06 -20.22
N LEU A 49 12.34 9.19 -19.30
CA LEU A 49 13.76 8.96 -19.57
C LEU A 49 14.05 7.48 -19.83
N VAL A 50 13.47 6.56 -19.03
CA VAL A 50 13.58 5.12 -19.26
C VAL A 50 12.99 4.73 -20.62
N LYS A 51 11.81 5.27 -20.99
CA LYS A 51 11.22 5.02 -22.31
C LYS A 51 12.09 5.52 -23.46
N LYS A 52 12.71 6.71 -23.32
CA LYS A 52 13.66 7.23 -24.32
C LYS A 52 14.88 6.32 -24.47
N GLU A 53 15.39 5.79 -23.36
CA GLU A 53 16.52 4.86 -23.38
C GLU A 53 16.16 3.53 -24.03
N MET A 54 14.96 3.00 -23.76
CA MET A 54 14.44 1.82 -24.47
C MET A 54 14.38 2.06 -25.98
N SER A 55 13.84 3.20 -26.43
CA SER A 55 13.85 3.56 -27.85
C SER A 55 15.26 3.65 -28.44
N ARG A 56 16.22 4.23 -27.69
CA ARG A 56 17.63 4.31 -28.10
C ARG A 56 18.24 2.93 -28.31
N LEU A 57 17.85 1.96 -27.48
CA LEU A 57 18.26 0.55 -27.56
C LEU A 57 17.42 -0.29 -28.53
N ARG A 58 16.51 0.33 -29.29
CA ARG A 58 15.58 -0.36 -30.23
C ARG A 58 14.63 -1.36 -29.55
N LEU A 59 14.28 -1.09 -28.29
CA LEU A 59 13.25 -1.79 -27.54
C LEU A 59 11.93 -1.02 -27.66
N ASP A 60 10.80 -1.74 -27.61
CA ASP A 60 9.49 -1.10 -27.65
C ASP A 60 9.17 -0.46 -26.28
N PRO A 61 9.04 0.88 -26.17
CA PRO A 61 8.67 1.52 -24.91
C PRO A 61 7.26 1.17 -24.43
N SER A 62 6.41 0.61 -25.29
CA SER A 62 5.09 0.10 -24.93
C SER A 62 5.17 -1.13 -24.02
N ASP A 63 6.29 -1.85 -24.05
CA ASP A 63 6.52 -3.00 -23.18
C ASP A 63 6.73 -2.62 -21.72
N LEU A 64 7.12 -1.38 -21.43
CA LEU A 64 7.35 -0.94 -20.07
C LEU A 64 6.04 -0.72 -19.31
N VAL A 65 5.75 -1.59 -18.34
CA VAL A 65 4.58 -1.43 -17.47
C VAL A 65 4.89 -0.45 -16.35
N VAL A 66 4.31 0.75 -16.42
CA VAL A 66 4.38 1.73 -15.34
C VAL A 66 3.17 1.57 -14.44
N CYS A 67 3.41 1.39 -13.14
CA CYS A 67 2.39 1.33 -12.11
C CYS A 67 2.56 2.48 -11.11
N HIS A 68 1.49 3.19 -10.81
CA HIS A 68 1.44 4.03 -9.61
C HIS A 68 1.21 3.11 -8.42
N CYS A 69 2.00 3.27 -7.36
CA CYS A 69 1.86 2.55 -6.10
C CYS A 69 0.40 2.57 -5.61
N ILE A 70 -0.18 1.38 -5.49
CA ILE A 70 -1.59 1.19 -5.13
C ILE A 70 -1.89 1.71 -3.72
N ILE A 71 -0.98 1.50 -2.78
CA ILE A 71 -1.13 2.00 -1.40
C ILE A 71 -1.15 3.53 -1.39
N HIS A 72 -0.30 4.16 -2.21
CA HIS A 72 -0.31 5.61 -2.32
C HIS A 72 -1.61 6.12 -2.98
N GLN A 73 -2.07 5.49 -4.06
CA GLN A 73 -3.36 5.83 -4.69
C GLN A 73 -4.54 5.69 -3.73
N GLU A 74 -4.60 4.59 -2.96
CA GLU A 74 -5.63 4.37 -1.94
C GLU A 74 -5.62 5.48 -0.89
N SER A 75 -4.44 5.84 -0.37
CA SER A 75 -4.29 6.97 0.55
C SER A 75 -4.76 8.30 -0.05
N LEU A 76 -4.55 8.51 -1.35
CA LEU A 76 -5.05 9.71 -2.05
C LEU A 76 -6.57 9.67 -2.24
N CYS A 77 -7.18 8.51 -2.47
CA CYS A 77 -8.64 8.36 -2.52
C CYS A 77 -9.30 8.82 -1.21
N ALA A 78 -8.70 8.48 -0.06
CA ALA A 78 -9.24 8.86 1.24
C ALA A 78 -9.36 10.39 1.46
N HIS A 79 -8.62 11.21 0.71
CA HIS A 79 -8.72 12.67 0.77
C HIS A 79 -10.01 13.22 0.15
N SER A 80 -10.79 12.39 -0.56
CA SER A 80 -12.10 12.76 -1.11
C SER A 80 -13.18 12.91 -0.03
N LEU A 81 -12.97 12.33 1.16
CA LEU A 81 -13.89 12.42 2.29
C LEU A 81 -13.90 13.83 2.88
N LYS A 82 -15.07 14.48 2.95
CA LYS A 82 -15.26 15.84 3.45
C LYS A 82 -15.48 15.90 4.98
N LEU A 83 -14.60 15.25 5.76
CA LEU A 83 -14.69 15.21 7.23
C LEU A 83 -13.54 15.96 7.92
N HIS A 84 -13.10 17.08 7.31
CA HIS A 84 -11.95 17.86 7.79
C HIS A 84 -12.21 18.50 9.17
N SER A 85 -13.45 18.91 9.45
CA SER A 85 -13.83 19.48 10.76
C SER A 85 -13.57 18.48 11.88
N VAL A 86 -14.07 17.24 11.74
CA VAL A 86 -13.87 16.15 12.70
C VAL A 86 -12.36 15.92 12.94
N MET A 87 -11.58 15.77 11.87
CA MET A 87 -10.13 15.56 12.00
C MET A 87 -9.43 16.72 12.70
N THR A 88 -9.81 17.96 12.42
CA THR A 88 -9.19 19.14 13.02
C THR A 88 -9.42 19.15 14.53
N THR A 89 -10.65 18.91 14.98
CA THR A 89 -11.00 18.84 16.40
C THR A 89 -10.29 17.66 17.08
N VAL A 90 -10.32 16.47 16.50
CA VAL A 90 -9.66 15.27 17.06
C VAL A 90 -8.15 15.47 17.18
N VAL A 91 -7.47 15.88 16.09
CA VAL A 91 -6.01 16.04 16.06
C VAL A 91 -5.56 17.15 17.01
N SER A 92 -6.27 18.28 17.05
CA SER A 92 -5.93 19.38 17.97
C SER A 92 -6.10 18.97 19.44
N THR A 93 -7.16 18.23 19.76
CA THR A 93 -7.42 17.72 21.11
C THR A 93 -6.33 16.74 21.54
N ILE A 94 -6.02 15.74 20.71
CA ILE A 94 -4.93 14.78 20.98
C ILE A 94 -3.59 15.49 21.12
N THR A 95 -3.31 16.46 20.25
CA THR A 95 -2.06 17.24 20.30
C THR A 95 -1.96 18.01 21.62
N PHE A 96 -3.04 18.63 22.09
CA PHE A 96 -3.04 19.34 23.37
C PHE A 96 -2.78 18.41 24.56
N ILE A 97 -3.40 17.22 24.57
CA ILE A 97 -3.23 16.23 25.63
C ILE A 97 -1.80 15.67 25.63
N LYS A 98 -1.28 15.29 24.46
CA LYS A 98 -0.01 14.55 24.37
C LYS A 98 1.24 15.42 24.25
N SER A 99 1.15 16.65 23.74
CA SER A 99 2.33 17.49 23.47
C SER A 99 3.04 17.96 24.75
N ARG A 100 2.31 18.06 25.85
CA ARG A 100 2.85 18.46 27.16
C ARG A 100 2.99 17.23 28.04
N GLY A 101 4.22 16.97 28.52
CA GLY A 101 4.51 15.79 29.36
C GLY A 101 3.65 15.70 30.62
N LEU A 102 3.30 16.84 31.24
CA LEU A 102 2.39 16.87 32.38
C LEU A 102 0.96 16.47 32.00
N ASN A 103 0.40 17.04 30.92
CA ASN A 103 -0.93 16.70 30.44
C ASN A 103 -1.02 15.21 30.10
N SER A 104 -0.02 14.67 29.40
CA SER A 104 0.01 13.26 29.04
C SER A 104 0.04 12.33 30.26
N ARG A 105 0.78 12.68 31.32
CA ARG A 105 0.81 11.89 32.56
C ARG A 105 -0.52 11.96 33.31
N GLN A 106 -1.06 13.16 33.48
CA GLN A 106 -2.34 13.36 34.17
C GLN A 106 -3.51 12.71 33.44
N PHE A 107 -3.49 12.70 32.10
CA PHE A 107 -4.50 11.98 31.33
C PHE A 107 -4.38 10.47 31.52
N LYS A 108 -3.17 9.91 31.56
CA LYS A 108 -2.97 8.48 31.86
C LYS A 108 -3.42 8.10 33.26
N GLU A 109 -3.16 8.95 34.25
CA GLU A 109 -3.66 8.77 35.61
C GLU A 109 -5.19 8.77 35.61
N LEU A 110 -5.83 9.74 34.94
CA LEU A 110 -7.29 9.76 34.80
C LEU A 110 -7.84 8.48 34.17
N LEU A 111 -7.23 7.99 33.08
CA LEU A 111 -7.65 6.73 32.44
C LEU A 111 -7.48 5.52 33.36
N SER A 112 -6.43 5.51 34.18
CA SER A 112 -6.21 4.46 35.18
C SER A 112 -7.26 4.51 36.30
N ASP A 113 -7.61 5.72 36.75
CA ASP A 113 -8.58 5.93 37.82
C ASP A 113 -10.01 5.57 37.37
N LEU A 114 -10.31 5.73 36.08
CA LEU A 114 -11.59 5.40 35.46
C LEU A 114 -11.67 3.95 34.93
N GLU A 115 -10.61 3.16 35.09
CA GLU A 115 -10.50 1.79 34.56
C GLU A 115 -10.82 1.71 33.05
N SER A 116 -10.42 2.73 32.29
CA SER A 116 -10.70 2.83 30.86
C SER A 116 -10.07 1.69 30.06
N GLU A 117 -10.72 1.28 28.96
CA GLU A 117 -10.26 0.19 28.09
C GLU A 117 -8.84 0.40 27.54
N TYR A 118 -8.47 1.66 27.28
CA TYR A 118 -7.16 2.04 26.75
C TYR A 118 -6.38 2.85 27.78
N GLY A 119 -5.08 2.56 27.91
CA GLY A 119 -4.18 3.31 28.80
C GLY A 119 -3.58 4.59 28.22
N ASP A 120 -3.81 4.94 26.95
CA ASP A 120 -3.36 6.19 26.31
C ASP A 120 -4.02 6.42 24.94
N LEU A 121 -4.07 7.68 24.50
CA LEU A 121 -4.39 8.07 23.13
C LEU A 121 -3.21 7.79 22.17
N VAL A 122 -3.47 7.73 20.88
CA VAL A 122 -2.42 7.57 19.84
C VAL A 122 -2.19 8.90 19.13
N TYR A 123 -0.92 9.28 18.91
CA TYR A 123 -0.59 10.48 18.14
C TYR A 123 -1.05 10.33 16.68
N HIS A 124 -1.50 11.43 16.08
CA HIS A 124 -1.73 11.48 14.65
C HIS A 124 -0.41 11.39 13.87
N CYS A 125 -0.37 10.50 12.87
CA CYS A 125 0.67 10.47 11.85
C CYS A 125 0.00 10.73 10.49
N GLU A 126 0.27 11.88 9.88
CA GLU A 126 -0.33 12.28 8.60
C GLU A 126 -0.10 11.26 7.48
N VAL A 127 1.05 10.59 7.52
CA VAL A 127 1.57 9.74 6.44
C VAL A 127 1.03 8.30 6.49
N ARG A 128 0.43 7.84 7.60
CA ARG A 128 0.07 6.44 7.78
C ARG A 128 -1.41 6.26 8.08
N TRP A 129 -2.16 5.81 7.08
CA TRP A 129 -3.59 5.56 7.21
C TRP A 129 -3.97 4.59 8.34
N LEU A 130 -3.21 3.50 8.51
CA LEU A 130 -3.40 2.54 9.62
C LEU A 130 -3.37 3.23 10.99
N SER A 131 -2.42 4.16 11.19
CA SER A 131 -2.32 4.94 12.42
C SER A 131 -3.50 5.90 12.61
N ARG A 132 -4.13 6.35 11.53
CA ARG A 132 -5.28 7.26 11.58
C ARG A 132 -6.54 6.52 12.02
N ALA A 133 -6.78 5.32 11.49
CA ALA A 133 -7.91 4.48 11.91
C ALA A 133 -7.81 4.12 13.40
N ASP A 134 -6.64 3.67 13.86
CA ASP A 134 -6.41 3.35 15.28
C ASP A 134 -6.58 4.57 16.18
N MET A 135 -6.11 5.74 15.73
CA MET A 135 -6.23 7.00 16.46
C MET A 135 -7.69 7.42 16.62
N LEU A 136 -8.48 7.38 15.54
CA LEU A 136 -9.90 7.74 15.55
C LEU A 136 -10.70 6.79 16.42
N ALA A 137 -10.49 5.47 16.28
CA ALA A 137 -11.18 4.47 17.09
C ALA A 137 -10.92 4.68 18.59
N ARG A 138 -9.65 4.91 18.99
CA ARG A 138 -9.31 5.17 20.39
C ARG A 138 -9.88 6.49 20.89
N PHE A 139 -9.84 7.54 20.08
CA PHE A 139 -10.43 8.83 20.46
C PHE A 139 -11.94 8.70 20.68
N TYR A 140 -12.64 7.98 19.81
CA TYR A 140 -14.06 7.73 19.95
C TYR A 140 -14.37 6.93 21.22
N ASN A 141 -13.62 5.87 21.51
CA ASN A 141 -13.83 5.04 22.70
C ASN A 141 -13.57 5.82 23.99
N LEU A 142 -12.58 6.71 24.00
CA LEU A 142 -12.21 7.54 25.17
C LEU A 142 -12.90 8.91 25.19
N ARG A 143 -13.95 9.13 24.39
CA ARG A 143 -14.51 10.47 24.16
C ARG A 143 -15.03 11.14 25.44
N GLU A 144 -15.58 10.36 26.37
CA GLU A 144 -16.10 10.90 27.64
C GLU A 144 -14.95 11.31 28.57
N GLU A 145 -13.90 10.49 28.67
CA GLU A 145 -12.70 10.80 29.44
C GLU A 145 -11.94 11.99 28.85
N VAL A 146 -11.88 12.07 27.51
CA VAL A 146 -11.33 13.23 26.80
C VAL A 146 -12.13 14.48 27.13
N LYS A 147 -13.47 14.42 27.07
CA LYS A 147 -14.36 15.53 27.41
C LYS A 147 -14.10 16.04 28.83
N GLN A 148 -14.13 15.13 29.81
CA GLN A 148 -13.88 15.46 31.22
C GLN A 148 -12.48 16.06 31.44
N PHE A 149 -11.45 15.46 30.84
CA PHE A 149 -10.09 15.98 30.97
C PHE A 149 -9.96 17.39 30.40
N MET A 150 -10.56 17.64 29.24
CA MET A 150 -10.52 18.92 28.57
C MET A 150 -11.27 20.01 29.35
N GLU A 151 -12.37 19.66 30.02
CA GLU A 151 -13.08 20.53 30.97
C GLU A 151 -12.20 20.89 32.18
N ILE A 152 -11.54 19.91 32.80
CA ILE A 152 -10.59 20.14 33.92
C ILE A 152 -9.45 21.08 33.50
N LYS A 153 -9.02 21.01 32.23
CA LYS A 153 -7.98 21.89 31.67
C LYS A 153 -8.49 23.27 31.22
N GLY A 154 -9.77 23.58 31.42
CA GLY A 154 -10.38 24.85 31.03
C GLY A 154 -10.43 25.05 29.51
N LYS A 155 -10.48 23.95 28.74
CA LYS A 155 -10.56 23.95 27.28
C LYS A 155 -11.63 22.98 26.80
N PRO A 156 -12.91 23.20 27.11
CA PRO A 156 -13.97 22.27 26.72
C PRO A 156 -14.01 22.07 25.20
N VAL A 157 -14.22 20.82 24.78
CA VAL A 157 -14.42 20.45 23.37
C VAL A 157 -15.92 20.35 23.15
N VAL A 158 -16.53 21.45 22.67
CA VAL A 158 -17.99 21.58 22.57
C VAL A 158 -18.60 20.56 21.61
N GLU A 159 -17.84 20.14 20.61
CA GLU A 159 -18.23 19.14 19.60
C GLU A 159 -18.52 17.76 20.22
N LEU A 160 -17.91 17.43 21.36
CA LEU A 160 -18.22 16.19 22.10
C LEU A 160 -19.58 16.22 22.83
N SER A 161 -20.34 17.31 22.67
CA SER A 161 -21.73 17.42 23.14
C SER A 161 -22.72 17.63 21.99
N ASP A 162 -22.26 17.58 20.74
CA ASP A 162 -23.08 17.73 19.55
C ASP A 162 -23.35 16.34 18.94
N ASP A 163 -24.61 15.89 19.02
CA ASP A 163 -25.05 14.59 18.51
C ASP A 163 -24.75 14.41 17.02
N LYS A 164 -24.85 15.48 16.22
CA LYS A 164 -24.55 15.43 14.78
C LYS A 164 -23.05 15.21 14.57
N TRP A 165 -22.23 15.94 15.33
CA TRP A 165 -20.78 15.78 15.25
C TRP A 165 -20.33 14.39 15.71
N LEU A 166 -20.98 13.82 16.74
CA LEU A 166 -20.72 12.45 17.18
C LEU A 166 -21.07 11.41 16.12
N CYS A 167 -22.15 11.61 15.36
CA CYS A 167 -22.47 10.78 14.20
C CYS A 167 -21.38 10.89 13.11
N ASP A 168 -20.87 12.11 12.84
CA ASP A 168 -19.81 12.32 11.86
C ASP A 168 -18.49 11.66 12.28
N LEU A 169 -18.14 11.76 13.56
CA LEU A 169 -16.99 11.04 14.12
C LEU A 169 -17.19 9.52 14.02
N ALA A 170 -18.37 9.02 14.36
CA ALA A 170 -18.69 7.59 14.32
C ALA A 170 -18.59 7.01 12.90
N PHE A 171 -19.19 7.69 11.91
CA PHE A 171 -19.02 7.32 10.51
C PHE A 171 -17.54 7.34 10.10
N MET A 172 -16.78 8.34 10.56
CA MET A 172 -15.36 8.46 10.27
C MET A 172 -14.55 7.28 10.82
N VAL A 173 -14.84 6.83 12.05
CA VAL A 173 -14.22 5.64 12.64
C VAL A 173 -14.47 4.41 11.76
N ASP A 174 -15.72 4.18 11.37
CA ASP A 174 -16.10 3.01 10.57
C ASP A 174 -15.48 3.03 9.16
N ILE A 175 -15.59 4.14 8.41
CA ILE A 175 -15.04 4.21 7.05
C ILE A 175 -13.51 4.14 7.05
N THR A 176 -12.85 4.71 8.07
CA THR A 176 -11.39 4.63 8.18
C THR A 176 -10.89 3.25 8.55
N LYS A 177 -11.66 2.51 9.37
CA LYS A 177 -11.43 1.09 9.61
C LYS A 177 -11.51 0.28 8.32
N HIS A 178 -12.56 0.46 7.51
CA HIS A 178 -12.70 -0.23 6.21
C HIS A 178 -11.53 0.04 5.26
N LEU A 179 -11.09 1.31 5.16
CA LEU A 179 -9.90 1.68 4.37
C LEU A 179 -8.61 1.07 4.96
N SER A 180 -8.49 1.01 6.28
CA SER A 180 -7.37 0.35 6.97
C SER A 180 -7.30 -1.15 6.65
N GLU A 181 -8.44 -1.84 6.66
CA GLU A 181 -8.53 -3.26 6.28
C GLU A 181 -8.15 -3.50 4.82
N LEU A 182 -8.54 -2.61 3.90
CA LEU A 182 -8.07 -2.65 2.52
C LEU A 182 -6.55 -2.46 2.47
N ASN A 183 -6.03 -1.43 3.14
CA ASN A 183 -4.61 -1.10 3.16
C ASN A 183 -3.74 -2.29 3.64
N VAL A 184 -4.18 -3.01 4.68
CA VAL A 184 -3.52 -4.26 5.14
C VAL A 184 -3.47 -5.31 4.04
N LYS A 185 -4.55 -5.50 3.26
CA LYS A 185 -4.59 -6.45 2.14
C LYS A 185 -3.75 -6.03 0.94
N LEU A 186 -3.46 -4.74 0.80
CA LEU A 186 -2.61 -4.20 -0.26
C LEU A 186 -1.12 -4.28 0.10
N GLN A 187 -0.80 -4.50 1.38
CA GLN A 187 0.56 -4.63 1.88
C GLN A 187 1.02 -6.08 1.97
N GLY A 188 2.34 -6.25 2.02
CA GLY A 188 2.97 -7.54 2.26
C GLY A 188 3.88 -7.99 1.12
N PRO A 189 4.74 -8.98 1.40
CA PRO A 189 5.61 -9.55 0.38
C PRO A 189 4.83 -10.38 -0.64
N ASN A 190 5.38 -10.53 -1.84
CA ASN A 190 4.90 -11.45 -2.88
C ASN A 190 3.45 -11.24 -3.32
N GLN A 191 2.93 -10.01 -3.24
CA GLN A 191 1.61 -9.66 -3.76
C GLN A 191 1.65 -9.50 -5.29
N LEU A 192 0.84 -10.29 -6.00
CA LEU A 192 0.66 -10.14 -7.45
C LEU A 192 -0.22 -8.93 -7.78
N LEU A 193 0.09 -8.25 -8.87
CA LEU A 193 -0.69 -7.09 -9.33
C LEU A 193 -2.18 -7.42 -9.57
N SER A 194 -2.46 -8.64 -10.04
CA SER A 194 -3.83 -9.16 -10.23
C SER A 194 -4.59 -9.29 -8.89
N SER A 195 -3.94 -9.81 -7.85
CA SER A 195 -4.50 -9.91 -6.51
C SER A 195 -4.79 -8.53 -5.92
N LEU A 196 -3.86 -7.59 -6.09
CA LEU A 196 -4.03 -6.21 -5.63
C LEU A 196 -5.22 -5.52 -6.32
N LEU A 197 -5.34 -5.67 -7.65
CA LEU A 197 -6.48 -5.16 -8.41
C LEU A 197 -7.81 -5.78 -7.96
N SER A 198 -7.83 -7.08 -7.64
CA SER A 198 -9.01 -7.75 -7.10
C SER A 198 -9.44 -7.19 -5.74
N ASN A 199 -8.49 -6.88 -4.85
CA ASN A 199 -8.77 -6.23 -3.57
C ASN A 199 -9.40 -4.84 -3.76
N VAL A 200 -8.86 -4.03 -4.69
CA VAL A 200 -9.41 -2.71 -5.04
C VAL A 200 -10.85 -2.85 -5.56
N LYS A 201 -11.10 -3.74 -6.52
CA LYS A 201 -12.44 -3.98 -7.08
C LYS A 201 -13.45 -4.46 -6.04
N SER A 202 -13.02 -5.33 -5.14
CA SER A 202 -13.86 -5.79 -4.03
C SER A 202 -14.25 -4.61 -3.12
N PHE A 203 -13.33 -3.69 -2.87
CA PHE A 203 -13.62 -2.48 -2.09
C PHE A 203 -14.56 -1.53 -2.82
N GLU A 204 -14.39 -1.31 -4.13
CA GLU A 204 -15.32 -0.52 -4.94
C GLU A 204 -16.74 -1.10 -4.91
N ALA A 205 -16.87 -2.42 -5.01
CA ALA A 205 -18.17 -3.09 -4.90
C ALA A 205 -18.80 -2.90 -3.51
N LYS A 206 -18.00 -2.93 -2.44
CA LYS A 206 -18.46 -2.61 -1.09
C LYS A 206 -18.92 -1.16 -0.96
N LEU A 207 -18.16 -0.20 -1.49
CA LEU A 207 -18.56 1.22 -1.47
C LEU A 207 -19.90 1.44 -2.19
N LYS A 208 -20.11 0.79 -3.34
CA LYS A 208 -21.40 0.81 -4.06
C LYS A 208 -22.54 0.27 -3.19
N LEU A 209 -22.32 -0.86 -2.52
CA LEU A 209 -23.30 -1.44 -1.61
C LEU A 209 -23.60 -0.51 -0.42
N TRP A 210 -22.56 0.04 0.22
CA TRP A 210 -22.69 0.92 1.38
C TRP A 210 -23.39 2.22 1.03
N GLN A 211 -23.08 2.82 -0.11
CA GLN A 211 -23.81 3.98 -0.62
C GLN A 211 -25.32 3.67 -0.70
N PHE A 212 -25.70 2.60 -1.40
CA PHE A 212 -27.09 2.20 -1.54
C PHE A 212 -27.77 1.93 -0.18
N GLN A 213 -27.10 1.22 0.72
CA GLN A 213 -27.64 0.92 2.05
C GLN A 213 -27.84 2.19 2.89
N LEU A 214 -26.87 3.12 2.88
CA LEU A 214 -26.96 4.39 3.59
C LEU A 214 -28.08 5.27 3.03
N GLU A 215 -28.34 5.26 1.72
CA GLU A 215 -29.51 5.96 1.14
C GLU A 215 -30.84 5.41 1.66
N GLN A 216 -30.89 4.12 2.02
CA GLN A 216 -32.06 3.46 2.60
C GLN A 216 -32.08 3.51 4.14
N GLY A 217 -31.14 4.19 4.79
CA GLY A 217 -31.03 4.22 6.26
C GLY A 217 -30.47 2.94 6.88
N ASN A 218 -29.96 2.00 6.08
CA ASN A 218 -29.33 0.78 6.57
C ASN A 218 -27.85 1.03 6.89
N ILE A 219 -27.51 0.94 8.17
CA ILE A 219 -26.16 1.20 8.73
C ILE A 219 -25.46 -0.06 9.25
N VAL A 220 -25.87 -1.26 8.82
CA VAL A 220 -25.36 -2.54 9.34
C VAL A 220 -23.83 -2.73 9.22
N HIS A 221 -23.19 -2.06 8.26
CA HIS A 221 -21.73 -2.11 8.07
C HIS A 221 -20.98 -0.95 8.72
N PHE A 222 -21.69 -0.12 9.49
CA PHE A 222 -21.18 1.03 10.23
C PHE A 222 -21.60 0.91 11.71
N PRO A 223 -21.00 -0.04 12.46
CA PRO A 223 -21.41 -0.34 13.83
C PRO A 223 -21.26 0.84 14.79
N THR A 224 -20.18 1.62 14.66
CA THR A 224 -19.97 2.81 15.50
C THR A 224 -21.02 3.88 15.20
N LEU A 225 -21.38 4.07 13.94
CA LEU A 225 -22.48 4.95 13.55
C LEU A 225 -23.83 4.43 14.06
N GLN A 226 -24.04 3.11 14.06
CA GLN A 226 -25.26 2.48 14.55
C GLN A 226 -25.51 2.77 16.04
N GLU A 227 -24.46 2.83 16.85
CA GLU A 227 -24.55 3.20 18.26
C GLU A 227 -25.04 4.64 18.47
N GLN A 228 -24.72 5.55 17.54
CA GLN A 228 -25.11 6.96 17.60
C GLN A 228 -26.55 7.22 17.13
N LYS A 229 -27.21 6.23 16.52
CA LYS A 229 -28.62 6.33 16.06
C LYS A 229 -28.89 7.61 15.24
N PRO A 230 -28.19 7.81 14.11
CA PRO A 230 -28.29 9.03 13.31
C PRO A 230 -29.72 9.24 12.81
N ALA A 231 -30.19 10.49 12.81
CA ALA A 231 -31.50 10.85 12.28
C ALA A 231 -31.56 10.74 10.74
N MET A 232 -30.44 10.98 10.05
CA MET A 232 -30.31 10.92 8.60
C MET A 232 -28.95 10.30 8.23
N THR A 233 -28.93 9.58 7.11
CA THR A 233 -27.74 8.87 6.62
C THR A 233 -27.33 9.26 5.20
N ALA A 234 -28.13 10.11 4.53
CA ALA A 234 -27.93 10.50 3.14
C ALA A 234 -26.59 11.22 2.89
N GLU A 235 -26.09 11.98 3.86
CA GLU A 235 -24.78 12.64 3.74
C GLU A 235 -23.63 11.64 3.71
N TYR A 236 -23.71 10.57 4.52
CA TYR A 236 -22.72 9.50 4.59
C TYR A 236 -22.72 8.67 3.31
N ALA A 237 -23.89 8.46 2.70
CA ALA A 237 -23.99 7.89 1.37
C ALA A 237 -23.24 8.76 0.34
N GLY A 238 -23.41 10.08 0.41
CA GLY A 238 -22.68 11.05 -0.42
C GLY A 238 -21.16 10.98 -0.24
N GLU A 239 -20.67 10.73 0.98
CA GLU A 239 -19.24 10.50 1.23
C GLU A 239 -18.74 9.18 0.63
N CYS A 240 -19.53 8.10 0.72
CA CYS A 240 -19.21 6.83 0.06
C CYS A 240 -19.16 6.98 -1.48
N ALA A 241 -20.06 7.76 -2.06
CA ALA A 241 -20.10 8.05 -3.49
C ALA A 241 -18.84 8.82 -3.96
N LYS A 242 -18.40 9.84 -3.21
CA LYS A 242 -17.17 10.58 -3.50
C LYS A 242 -15.94 9.69 -3.44
N LEU A 243 -15.87 8.84 -2.41
CA LEU A 243 -14.78 7.90 -2.25
C LEU A 243 -14.75 6.90 -3.41
N LEU A 244 -15.90 6.35 -3.77
CA LEU A 244 -16.03 5.46 -4.93
C LEU A 244 -15.55 6.11 -6.22
N GLN A 245 -15.99 7.33 -6.51
CA GLN A 245 -15.54 8.08 -7.69
C GLN A 245 -14.02 8.25 -7.69
N ALA A 246 -13.43 8.62 -6.55
CA ALA A 246 -11.98 8.77 -6.44
C ALA A 246 -11.23 7.45 -6.70
N PHE A 247 -11.77 6.31 -6.27
CA PHE A 247 -11.22 4.99 -6.61
C PHE A 247 -11.37 4.68 -8.10
N GLU A 248 -12.54 4.93 -8.69
CA GLU A 248 -12.80 4.66 -10.10
C GLU A 248 -11.86 5.44 -11.02
N GLU A 249 -11.63 6.72 -10.74
CA GLU A 249 -10.72 7.58 -11.50
C GLU A 249 -9.25 7.18 -11.32
N ARG A 250 -8.80 7.00 -10.06
CA ARG A 250 -7.38 6.78 -9.75
C ARG A 250 -6.85 5.42 -10.16
N PHE A 251 -7.69 4.40 -10.14
CA PHE A 251 -7.30 3.04 -10.49
C PHE A 251 -7.55 2.69 -11.96
N GLN A 252 -7.97 3.65 -12.79
CA GLN A 252 -8.31 3.41 -14.19
C GLN A 252 -7.13 2.87 -15.02
N ASP A 253 -5.92 3.38 -14.77
CA ASP A 253 -4.69 2.90 -15.45
C ASP A 253 -4.35 1.44 -15.14
N MET A 254 -4.78 0.94 -13.98
CA MET A 254 -4.60 -0.45 -13.61
C MET A 254 -5.72 -1.32 -14.17
N LYS A 255 -6.96 -0.82 -14.13
CA LYS A 255 -8.13 -1.49 -14.71
C LYS A 255 -7.98 -1.67 -16.22
N SER A 256 -7.33 -0.74 -16.92
CA SER A 256 -7.04 -0.90 -18.36
C SER A 256 -6.13 -2.08 -18.67
N LYS A 257 -5.37 -2.59 -17.70
CA LYS A 257 -4.51 -3.78 -17.82
C LYS A 257 -5.19 -5.06 -17.31
N GLN A 258 -6.48 -5.03 -17.03
CA GLN A 258 -7.21 -6.15 -16.45
C GLN A 258 -7.12 -7.42 -17.31
N ASN A 259 -7.23 -7.30 -18.63
CA ASN A 259 -7.21 -8.47 -19.52
C ASN A 259 -5.84 -9.15 -19.49
N GLU A 260 -4.77 -8.37 -19.61
CA GLU A 260 -3.38 -8.83 -19.49
C GLU A 260 -3.13 -9.54 -18.14
N LEU A 261 -3.61 -8.95 -17.04
CA LEU A 261 -3.53 -9.53 -15.70
C LEU A 261 -4.35 -10.81 -15.56
N LYS A 262 -5.50 -10.91 -16.24
CA LYS A 262 -6.36 -12.10 -16.23
C LYS A 262 -5.72 -13.24 -17.02
N ILE A 263 -5.10 -12.95 -18.16
CA ILE A 263 -4.31 -13.92 -18.94
C ILE A 263 -3.18 -14.51 -18.08
N PHE A 264 -2.52 -13.69 -17.27
CA PHE A 264 -1.49 -14.17 -16.35
C PHE A 264 -2.06 -14.92 -15.14
N ALA A 265 -3.12 -14.42 -14.52
CA ALA A 265 -3.57 -14.94 -13.23
C ALA A 265 -4.56 -16.12 -13.33
N ALA A 266 -5.25 -16.24 -14.47
CA ALA A 266 -6.27 -17.27 -14.71
C ALA A 266 -6.35 -17.63 -16.21
N PRO A 267 -5.25 -18.05 -16.86
CA PRO A 267 -5.20 -18.35 -18.29
C PRO A 267 -6.22 -19.42 -18.72
N PHE A 268 -6.65 -20.31 -17.83
CA PHE A 268 -7.64 -21.34 -18.15
C PHE A 268 -9.09 -20.83 -18.22
N ASN A 269 -9.34 -19.59 -17.78
CA ASN A 269 -10.68 -19.00 -17.65
C ASN A 269 -10.83 -17.67 -18.42
N VAL A 270 -9.92 -17.38 -19.35
CA VAL A 270 -10.04 -16.24 -20.26
C VAL A 270 -10.84 -16.64 -21.50
N ASP A 271 -11.66 -15.71 -21.99
CA ASP A 271 -12.27 -15.86 -23.30
C ASP A 271 -11.19 -15.62 -24.36
N THR A 272 -11.01 -16.58 -25.27
CA THR A 272 -10.02 -16.51 -26.33
C THR A 272 -10.26 -15.34 -27.28
N SER A 273 -11.50 -14.85 -27.43
CA SER A 273 -11.77 -13.67 -28.27
C SER A 273 -11.26 -12.36 -27.68
N ASP A 274 -11.04 -12.32 -26.35
CA ASP A 274 -10.57 -11.14 -25.63
C ASP A 274 -9.03 -11.12 -25.44
N VAL A 275 -8.34 -12.17 -25.90
CA VAL A 275 -6.89 -12.34 -25.83
C VAL A 275 -6.22 -11.71 -27.06
N PRO A 276 -5.06 -11.05 -26.93
CA PRO A 276 -4.29 -10.57 -28.08
C PRO A 276 -4.02 -11.66 -29.12
N ASP A 277 -4.14 -11.33 -30.41
CA ASP A 277 -4.06 -12.29 -31.53
C ASP A 277 -2.82 -13.22 -31.47
N ASN A 278 -1.68 -12.68 -31.04
CA ASN A 278 -0.44 -13.44 -30.93
C ASN A 278 -0.43 -14.47 -29.78
N LEU A 279 -1.34 -14.37 -28.81
CA LEU A 279 -1.46 -15.27 -27.66
C LEU A 279 -2.62 -16.27 -27.81
N GLN A 280 -3.57 -16.03 -28.72
CA GLN A 280 -4.80 -16.82 -28.82
C GLN A 280 -4.55 -18.32 -28.99
N HIS A 281 -3.68 -18.71 -29.93
CA HIS A 281 -3.38 -20.13 -30.18
C HIS A 281 -2.72 -20.81 -28.96
N GLU A 282 -1.71 -20.17 -28.34
CA GLU A 282 -1.06 -20.71 -27.14
C GLU A 282 -2.04 -20.85 -25.97
N ILE A 283 -2.98 -19.91 -25.81
CA ILE A 283 -4.04 -20.02 -24.80
C ILE A 283 -5.00 -21.17 -25.10
N ILE A 284 -5.41 -21.37 -26.35
CA ILE A 284 -6.29 -22.49 -26.75
C ILE A 284 -5.61 -23.83 -26.44
N GLU A 285 -4.33 -23.97 -26.80
CA GLU A 285 -3.54 -25.17 -26.53
C GLU A 285 -3.38 -25.41 -25.03
N LEU A 286 -3.10 -24.37 -24.25
CA LEU A 286 -3.02 -24.45 -22.80
C LEU A 286 -4.35 -24.88 -22.19
N GLN A 287 -5.46 -24.23 -22.58
CA GLN A 287 -6.80 -24.50 -22.06
C GLN A 287 -7.28 -25.93 -22.35
N SER A 288 -6.80 -26.52 -23.44
CA SER A 288 -7.09 -27.90 -23.84
C SER A 288 -6.24 -28.93 -23.10
N ASN A 289 -5.24 -28.51 -22.31
CA ASN A 289 -4.34 -29.40 -21.59
C ASN A 289 -4.81 -29.62 -20.14
N ASP A 290 -5.54 -30.71 -19.92
CA ASP A 290 -6.06 -31.08 -18.59
C ASP A 290 -4.96 -31.33 -17.55
N GLU A 291 -3.79 -31.81 -17.96
CA GLU A 291 -2.68 -32.00 -17.02
C GLU A 291 -2.20 -30.65 -16.48
N LEU A 292 -1.93 -29.69 -17.37
CA LEU A 292 -1.51 -28.34 -16.96
C LEU A 292 -2.58 -27.65 -16.12
N LYS A 293 -3.85 -27.82 -16.45
CA LYS A 293 -4.98 -27.29 -15.67
C LYS A 293 -5.00 -27.83 -14.24
N GLN A 294 -4.74 -29.12 -14.06
CA GLN A 294 -4.63 -29.72 -12.73
C GLN A 294 -3.43 -29.20 -11.95
N ARG A 295 -2.29 -28.93 -12.63
CA ARG A 295 -1.08 -28.40 -11.98
C ARG A 295 -1.25 -26.96 -11.49
N GLU A 296 -1.98 -26.12 -12.22
CA GLU A 296 -2.20 -24.70 -11.86
C GLU A 296 -2.77 -24.54 -10.45
N VAL A 297 -3.72 -25.40 -10.06
CA VAL A 297 -4.41 -25.32 -8.76
C VAL A 297 -3.51 -25.71 -7.58
N VAL A 298 -2.40 -26.42 -7.84
CA VAL A 298 -1.54 -27.02 -6.80
C VAL A 298 -0.33 -26.15 -6.47
N VAL A 299 -0.02 -25.14 -7.29
CA VAL A 299 1.17 -24.28 -7.10
C VAL A 299 0.82 -22.80 -7.11
N LEU A 300 1.75 -21.97 -6.65
CA LEU A 300 1.63 -20.52 -6.80
C LEU A 300 1.67 -20.14 -8.28
N CYS A 301 0.92 -19.12 -8.68
CA CYS A 301 0.80 -18.68 -10.07
C CYS A 301 2.16 -18.51 -10.79
N PHE A 302 3.14 -17.85 -10.18
CA PHE A 302 4.46 -17.70 -10.81
C PHE A 302 5.26 -19.02 -10.88
N GLU A 303 5.07 -19.94 -9.92
CA GLU A 303 5.71 -21.27 -9.95
C GLU A 303 5.08 -22.15 -11.04
N PHE A 304 3.79 -21.97 -11.35
CA PHE A 304 3.14 -22.66 -12.47
C PHE A 304 3.88 -22.40 -13.80
N TYR A 305 4.10 -21.11 -14.12
CA TYR A 305 4.81 -20.73 -15.34
C TYR A 305 6.29 -21.11 -15.34
N LYS A 306 6.90 -21.20 -14.17
CA LYS A 306 8.31 -21.58 -14.03
C LYS A 306 8.52 -23.07 -14.22
N LEU A 307 7.63 -23.91 -13.66
CA LEU A 307 7.79 -25.36 -13.60
C LEU A 307 7.13 -26.11 -14.75
N TYR A 308 5.97 -25.64 -15.24
CA TYR A 308 5.12 -26.43 -16.15
C TYR A 308 4.96 -25.79 -17.53
N VAL A 309 5.03 -24.46 -17.64
CA VAL A 309 4.91 -23.76 -18.93
C VAL A 309 6.29 -23.62 -19.57
N ARG A 310 6.59 -24.52 -20.50
CA ARG A 310 7.86 -24.60 -21.22
C ARG A 310 7.98 -23.53 -22.30
N SER A 311 9.19 -23.00 -22.51
CA SER A 311 9.44 -21.98 -23.55
C SER A 311 9.32 -22.53 -24.97
N GLU A 312 9.53 -23.83 -25.13
CA GLU A 312 9.48 -24.50 -26.42
C GLU A 312 8.03 -24.67 -26.90
N ASP A 313 7.12 -24.87 -25.94
CA ASP A 313 5.70 -25.12 -26.18
C ASP A 313 4.89 -23.80 -26.15
N PHE A 314 5.19 -22.89 -25.21
CA PHE A 314 4.41 -21.67 -24.96
C PHE A 314 5.31 -20.42 -24.85
N PRO A 315 6.08 -20.06 -25.89
CA PRO A 315 7.07 -18.97 -25.82
C PRO A 315 6.45 -17.60 -25.53
N ILE A 316 5.29 -17.28 -26.09
CA ILE A 316 4.66 -15.96 -25.99
C ILE A 316 3.97 -15.83 -24.63
N LEU A 317 3.19 -16.83 -24.22
CA LEU A 317 2.52 -16.90 -22.93
C LEU A 317 3.54 -16.89 -21.78
N ARG A 318 4.64 -17.65 -21.89
CA ARG A 318 5.67 -17.65 -20.85
C ARG A 318 6.32 -16.28 -20.70
N ARG A 319 6.61 -15.60 -21.81
CA ARG A 319 7.15 -14.22 -21.78
C ARG A 319 6.16 -13.25 -21.14
N HIS A 320 4.88 -13.33 -21.53
CA HIS A 320 3.80 -12.54 -20.95
C HIS A 320 3.70 -12.77 -19.44
N ALA A 321 3.67 -14.02 -19.00
CA ALA A 321 3.54 -14.35 -17.60
C ALA A 321 4.73 -13.87 -16.77
N LEU A 322 5.96 -14.07 -17.25
CA LEU A 322 7.16 -13.57 -16.56
C LEU A 322 7.16 -12.04 -16.44
N LYS A 323 6.69 -11.32 -17.45
CA LYS A 323 6.53 -9.86 -17.40
C LYS A 323 5.65 -9.44 -16.24
N PHE A 324 4.49 -10.08 -16.05
CA PHE A 324 3.54 -9.75 -14.97
C PHE A 324 3.89 -10.33 -13.60
N ALA A 325 4.59 -11.47 -13.54
CA ALA A 325 4.98 -12.12 -12.29
C ALA A 325 5.93 -11.27 -11.43
N PHE A 326 6.74 -10.41 -12.07
CA PHE A 326 7.74 -9.58 -11.40
C PHE A 326 7.38 -8.09 -11.33
N LEU A 327 6.14 -7.72 -11.67
CA LEU A 327 5.67 -6.36 -11.47
C LEU A 327 5.37 -6.09 -9.99
N PHE A 328 5.88 -4.97 -9.51
CA PHE A 328 5.55 -4.46 -8.18
C PHE A 328 4.35 -3.53 -8.29
N GLY A 329 3.25 -3.86 -7.61
CA GLY A 329 2.09 -2.98 -7.48
C GLY A 329 2.21 -1.95 -6.36
N THR A 330 3.21 -2.11 -5.48
CA THR A 330 3.39 -1.26 -4.29
C THR A 330 4.85 -0.93 -4.04
N THR A 331 5.09 0.15 -3.28
CA THR A 331 6.40 0.53 -2.74
C THR A 331 6.71 -0.18 -1.42
N TYR A 332 5.96 -1.22 -1.04
CA TYR A 332 6.08 -1.90 0.25
C TYR A 332 7.52 -2.35 0.54
N CYS A 333 8.20 -2.98 -0.42
CA CYS A 333 9.59 -3.40 -0.25
C CYS A 333 10.53 -2.22 0.03
N CYS A 334 10.31 -1.08 -0.66
CA CYS A 334 11.06 0.15 -0.42
C CYS A 334 10.77 0.73 0.97
N GLU A 335 9.50 0.75 1.40
CA GLU A 335 9.11 1.24 2.73
C GLU A 335 9.66 0.37 3.87
N GLN A 336 9.67 -0.95 3.68
CA GLN A 336 10.32 -1.89 4.59
C GLN A 336 11.83 -1.67 4.65
N PHE A 337 12.47 -1.45 3.49
CA PHE A 337 13.89 -1.11 3.41
C PHE A 337 14.20 0.20 4.16
N PHE A 338 13.41 1.25 3.95
CA PHE A 338 13.59 2.52 4.66
C PHE A 338 13.31 2.40 6.16
N SER A 339 12.34 1.59 6.58
CA SER A 339 12.10 1.32 7.99
C SER A 339 13.31 0.64 8.65
N LYS A 340 13.90 -0.36 7.98
CA LYS A 340 15.15 -1.00 8.42
C LYS A 340 16.32 -0.01 8.42
N LEU A 341 16.38 0.90 7.45
CA LEU A 341 17.37 1.96 7.39
C LEU A 341 17.27 2.92 8.58
N THR A 342 16.07 3.34 8.97
CA THR A 342 15.84 4.18 10.15
C THR A 342 16.32 3.48 11.43
N LEU A 343 16.07 2.18 11.56
CA LEU A 343 16.59 1.39 12.68
C LEU A 343 18.11 1.23 12.63
N ALA A 344 18.71 1.10 11.44
CA ALA A 344 20.15 0.99 11.29
C ALA A 344 20.86 2.33 11.62
N LYS A 345 20.28 3.46 11.21
CA LYS A 345 20.73 4.82 11.48
C LYS A 345 20.21 5.33 12.83
N THR A 346 20.61 4.70 13.93
CA THR A 346 20.33 5.26 15.28
C THR A 346 21.31 6.38 15.62
N ARG A 347 20.89 7.29 16.52
CA ARG A 347 21.73 8.38 17.07
C ARG A 347 23.04 7.91 17.73
N PHE A 348 23.14 6.63 18.05
CA PHE A 348 24.30 6.02 18.71
C PHE A 348 25.32 5.44 17.73
N ARG A 349 25.02 5.39 16.42
CA ARG A 349 25.94 4.89 15.38
C ARG A 349 26.50 6.05 14.56
N SER A 350 27.51 6.71 15.11
CA SER A 350 28.16 7.90 14.54
C SER A 350 29.16 7.63 13.40
N ARG A 351 29.41 6.36 13.02
CA ARG A 351 30.40 5.95 12.00
C ARG A 351 29.91 4.81 11.09
N LEU A 352 28.78 5.00 10.41
CA LEU A 352 28.36 4.11 9.33
C LEU A 352 28.90 4.64 7.99
N THR A 353 29.79 3.88 7.34
CA THR A 353 30.14 4.14 5.93
C THR A 353 29.00 3.68 5.02
N ASP A 354 28.95 4.20 3.78
CA ASP A 354 27.95 3.78 2.80
C ASP A 354 28.02 2.27 2.51
N SER A 355 29.23 1.70 2.45
CA SER A 355 29.44 0.26 2.26
C SER A 355 28.91 -0.57 3.44
N ASN A 356 29.18 -0.14 4.67
CA ASN A 356 28.65 -0.82 5.86
C ASN A 356 27.11 -0.77 5.89
N LEU A 357 26.54 0.37 5.51
CA LEU A 357 25.10 0.55 5.46
C LEU A 357 24.45 -0.32 4.38
N GLU A 358 25.01 -0.33 3.17
CA GLU A 358 24.55 -1.18 2.05
C GLU A 358 24.57 -2.67 2.46
N ASN A 359 25.68 -3.13 3.04
CA ASN A 359 25.83 -4.52 3.47
C ASN A 359 24.82 -4.91 4.57
N GLN A 360 24.63 -4.05 5.57
CA GLN A 360 23.63 -4.28 6.63
C GLN A 360 22.22 -4.37 6.06
N LEU A 361 21.85 -3.45 5.17
CA LEU A 361 20.51 -3.43 4.59
C LEU A 361 20.27 -4.59 3.64
N ARG A 362 21.31 -5.02 2.90
CA ARG A 362 21.25 -6.20 2.04
C ARG A 362 20.95 -7.46 2.87
N VAL A 363 21.66 -7.66 3.98
CA VAL A 363 21.38 -8.78 4.90
C VAL A 363 20.00 -8.65 5.52
N ALA A 364 19.64 -7.47 6.03
CA ALA A 364 18.35 -7.26 6.69
C ALA A 364 17.15 -7.40 5.74
N SER A 365 17.34 -7.23 4.43
CA SER A 365 16.29 -7.30 3.40
C SER A 365 16.28 -8.61 2.62
N SER A 366 17.28 -9.48 2.84
CA SER A 366 17.36 -10.78 2.19
C SER A 366 16.45 -11.81 2.86
N SER A 367 15.77 -12.62 2.05
CA SER A 367 15.10 -13.86 2.50
C SER A 367 16.02 -15.08 2.42
N LEU A 368 17.22 -14.94 1.84
CA LEU A 368 18.21 -16.00 1.75
C LEU A 368 18.87 -16.22 3.13
N PRO A 369 18.83 -17.44 3.69
CA PRO A 369 19.49 -17.73 4.95
C PRO A 369 21.01 -17.62 4.80
N SER A 370 21.65 -16.98 5.77
CA SER A 370 23.11 -16.95 5.82
C SER A 370 23.65 -18.28 6.36
N ASP A 371 24.64 -18.86 5.68
CA ASP A 371 25.39 -19.98 6.22
C ASP A 371 26.43 -19.47 7.23
N ILE A 372 25.95 -19.15 8.43
CA ILE A 372 26.76 -18.65 9.54
C ILE A 372 27.87 -19.66 9.89
N ARG A 373 27.61 -20.96 9.71
CA ARG A 373 28.59 -22.01 10.02
C ARG A 373 29.75 -21.97 9.05
N CYS A 374 29.50 -21.81 7.76
CA CYS A 374 30.54 -21.62 6.76
C CYS A 374 31.33 -20.33 7.04
N LEU A 375 30.64 -19.20 7.23
CA LEU A 375 31.27 -17.90 7.50
C LEU A 375 32.12 -17.90 8.77
N ALA A 376 31.69 -18.61 9.83
CA ALA A 376 32.43 -18.72 11.07
C ALA A 376 33.72 -19.55 10.92
N LYS A 377 33.72 -20.57 10.05
CA LYS A 377 34.92 -21.37 9.75
C LYS A 377 35.99 -20.58 9.01
N GLU A 378 35.60 -19.60 8.21
CA GLU A 378 36.50 -18.72 7.46
C GLU A 378 37.13 -17.61 8.34
N LYS A 379 36.63 -17.42 9.57
CA LYS A 379 37.18 -16.42 10.49
C LYS A 379 38.19 -17.07 11.43
N GLN A 380 39.38 -16.48 11.49
CA GLN A 380 40.42 -16.90 12.42
C GLN A 380 39.92 -16.74 13.86
N PHE A 381 39.88 -17.84 14.60
CA PHE A 381 39.55 -17.83 16.03
C PHE A 381 40.61 -16.99 16.74
N GLN A 382 40.21 -15.90 17.40
CA GLN A 382 41.11 -15.16 18.29
C GLN A 382 40.87 -15.67 19.71
N PRO A 383 41.68 -16.63 20.19
CA PRO A 383 41.64 -16.98 21.60
C PRO A 383 42.05 -15.75 22.41
N SER A 384 41.23 -15.35 23.37
CA SER A 384 41.61 -14.34 24.36
C SER A 384 42.83 -14.87 25.13
N HIS A 385 43.86 -14.03 25.24
CA HIS A 385 45.05 -14.30 26.05
C HIS A 385 44.73 -14.44 27.53
#